data_AF-A0A089K485-F1
#
_entry.id   AF-A0A089K485-F1
#
_cell.length_a   1.000
_cell.length_b   1.000
_cell.length_c   1.000
_cell.angle_alpha   90.00
_cell.angle_beta   90.00
_cell.angle_gamma   90.00
#
_symmetry.space_group_name_H-M   'P 1'
#
loop_
_entity.id
_entity.type
_entity.pdbx_description
1 polymer ?
#
loop_
_entity_poly.entity_id
_entity_poly.type
_entity_poly.pdbx_seq_one_letter_code
_entity_poly.pdbx_strand_id
1 'polypeptide(L)'
;MKSINAPEFTGRVPNEQMRSISAPEFTGRVPNEQTRGISAPEFTGRVRNEQMRSISAPEFTGSGPNEQTRGISAPEFIGSRPNEQMRGISAPEFTGSGLNEQMRSISAPEFTGSGPNEQMRGISAPEFTGSGPNEQMRGISAPEFTGSGPNEQMRGISAPEFIGSRPNEQMRSISAPEFTGSGPNEQMRGISAPHYAVCP
;
A
#
# COMPACT_ATOMS: atom_id res chain seq x y z
N MET A 1 -13.34 24.62 18.01
CA MET A 1 -11.93 24.92 17.67
C MET A 1 -11.79 25.00 16.15
N LYS A 2 -11.40 26.17 15.64
CA LYS A 2 -10.94 26.38 14.26
C LYS A 2 -9.48 26.78 14.38
N SER A 3 -8.55 25.83 14.31
CA SER A 3 -7.15 26.20 14.07
C SER A 3 -6.93 26.26 12.57
N ILE A 4 -6.50 27.42 12.10
CA ILE A 4 -6.17 27.71 10.70
C ILE A 4 -4.68 27.40 10.44
N ASN A 5 -3.89 27.17 11.50
CA ASN A 5 -2.53 26.62 11.48
C ASN A 5 -2.30 25.85 12.80
N ALA A 6 -1.66 24.69 12.77
CA ALA A 6 -1.42 23.86 13.96
C ALA A 6 0.08 23.92 14.38
N PRO A 7 0.40 23.87 15.68
CA PRO A 7 1.78 23.93 16.17
C PRO A 7 2.55 22.62 15.94
N GLU A 8 3.88 22.70 15.87
CA GLU A 8 4.81 21.56 15.96
C GLU A 8 4.75 20.96 17.37
N PHE A 9 4.67 19.63 17.47
CA PHE A 9 4.69 18.94 18.75
C PHE A 9 5.87 17.95 18.85
N THR A 10 6.63 18.03 19.94
CA THR A 10 7.68 17.07 20.28
C THR A 10 7.42 16.40 21.65
N GLY A 11 7.47 15.07 21.69
CA GLY A 11 7.44 14.29 22.94
C GLY A 11 6.31 13.26 23.04
N ARG A 12 5.76 13.07 24.25
CA ARG A 12 4.66 12.13 24.50
C ARG A 12 3.34 12.88 24.65
N VAL A 13 2.40 12.66 23.73
CA VAL A 13 1.05 13.23 23.84
C VAL A 13 0.06 12.17 24.24
N PRO A 14 -0.75 12.39 25.29
CA PRO A 14 -1.86 11.51 25.61
C PRO A 14 -3.10 11.87 24.77
N ASN A 15 -3.26 11.19 23.62
CA ASN A 15 -4.48 11.10 22.81
C ASN A 15 -5.01 12.43 22.20
N GLU A 16 -4.98 12.56 20.87
CA GLU A 16 -5.35 13.80 20.18
C GLU A 16 -6.49 13.63 19.17
N GLN A 17 -7.37 14.64 19.14
CA GLN A 17 -8.37 14.83 18.08
C GLN A 17 -8.20 16.22 17.48
N MET A 18 -7.70 16.28 16.24
CA MET A 18 -7.41 17.54 15.58
C MET A 18 -8.21 17.75 14.30
N ARG A 19 -8.76 18.96 14.16
CA ARG A 19 -9.43 19.43 12.94
C ARG A 19 -8.85 20.76 12.49
N SER A 20 -8.15 20.78 11.37
CA SER A 20 -7.49 21.99 10.86
C SER A 20 -7.50 22.10 9.33
N ILE A 21 -7.17 23.28 8.82
CA ILE A 21 -6.90 23.51 7.40
C ILE A 21 -5.45 23.11 7.08
N SER A 22 -4.50 23.39 7.97
CA SER A 22 -3.10 22.95 7.91
C SER A 22 -2.80 22.00 9.06
N ALA A 23 -2.17 20.87 8.80
CA ALA A 23 -1.94 19.86 9.84
C ALA A 23 -0.59 20.10 10.57
N PRO A 24 -0.44 19.58 11.81
CA PRO A 24 0.78 19.72 12.60
C PRO A 24 1.88 18.76 12.12
N GLU A 25 3.12 19.12 12.42
CA GLU A 25 4.26 18.20 12.46
C GLU A 25 4.34 17.57 13.84
N PHE A 26 4.41 16.23 13.89
CA PHE A 26 4.54 15.50 15.14
C PHE A 26 5.82 14.67 15.17
N THR A 27 6.60 14.80 16.25
CA THR A 27 7.70 13.89 16.56
C THR A 27 7.57 13.27 17.95
N GLY A 28 7.50 11.94 18.05
CA GLY A 28 7.54 11.24 19.33
C GLY A 28 6.62 10.03 19.48
N ARG A 29 5.89 9.94 20.60
CA ARG A 29 4.98 8.81 20.89
C ARG A 29 3.57 9.26 21.18
N VAL A 30 2.61 8.77 20.40
CA VAL A 30 1.19 8.99 20.65
C VAL A 30 0.44 7.67 20.77
N PRO A 31 -0.39 7.47 21.80
CA PRO A 31 -1.20 6.26 21.88
C PRO A 31 -2.29 6.22 20.79
N ASN A 32 -2.98 7.33 20.56
CA ASN A 32 -4.11 7.39 19.64
C ASN A 32 -4.18 8.77 18.99
N GLU A 33 -4.31 8.82 17.67
CA GLU A 33 -4.48 10.07 16.93
C GLU A 33 -5.63 9.99 15.94
N GLN A 34 -6.44 11.05 15.93
CA GLN A 34 -7.45 11.27 14.90
C GLN A 34 -7.27 12.67 14.30
N THR A 35 -6.83 12.73 13.05
CA THR A 35 -6.56 13.99 12.36
C THR A 35 -7.45 14.14 11.13
N ARG A 36 -8.13 15.28 11.03
CA ARG A 36 -8.96 15.63 9.87
C ARG A 36 -8.67 17.03 9.35
N GLY A 37 -8.23 17.14 8.10
CA GLY A 37 -7.89 18.44 7.54
C GLY A 37 -7.95 18.57 6.02
N ILE A 38 -7.45 19.71 5.53
CA ILE A 38 -7.20 19.93 4.10
C ILE A 38 -5.77 19.50 3.80
N SER A 39 -4.77 20.11 4.44
CA SER A 39 -3.42 19.55 4.47
C SER A 39 -3.32 18.41 5.48
N ALA A 40 -2.36 17.53 5.29
CA ALA A 40 -2.15 16.32 6.07
C ALA A 40 -0.93 16.45 6.99
N PRO A 41 -0.93 15.77 8.14
CA PRO A 41 0.16 15.84 9.10
C PRO A 41 1.39 15.10 8.58
N GLU A 42 2.56 15.56 9.01
CA GLU A 42 3.79 14.78 8.96
C GLU A 42 4.02 14.18 10.34
N PHE A 43 4.16 12.86 10.39
CA PHE A 43 4.40 12.15 11.64
C PHE A 43 5.71 11.39 11.58
N THR A 44 6.55 11.59 12.62
CA THR A 44 7.75 10.80 12.86
C THR A 44 7.72 10.15 14.25
N GLY A 45 7.78 8.81 14.32
CA GLY A 45 7.96 8.10 15.60
C GLY A 45 7.12 6.84 15.81
N ARG A 46 6.43 6.74 16.95
CA ARG A 46 5.62 5.55 17.27
C ARG A 46 4.20 5.90 17.67
N VAL A 47 3.22 5.40 16.92
CA VAL A 47 1.80 5.51 17.29
C VAL A 47 1.16 4.15 17.43
N ARG A 48 0.25 4.04 18.38
CA ARG A 48 -0.47 2.79 18.63
C ARG A 48 -1.72 2.63 17.73
N ASN A 49 -2.49 3.69 17.50
CA ASN A 49 -3.55 3.70 16.50
C ASN A 49 -3.70 5.07 15.84
N GLU A 50 -3.74 5.10 14.52
CA GLU A 50 -3.90 6.33 13.73
C GLU A 50 -5.12 6.25 12.83
N GLN A 51 -5.88 7.35 12.78
CA GLN A 51 -6.90 7.58 11.77
C GLN A 51 -6.74 8.96 11.15
N MET A 52 -6.30 9.00 9.90
CA MET A 52 -6.03 10.24 9.18
C MET A 52 -6.99 10.44 8.01
N ARG A 53 -7.56 11.65 7.90
CA ARG A 53 -8.42 12.04 6.79
C ARG A 53 -8.12 13.46 6.29
N SER A 54 -7.43 13.56 5.17
CA SER A 54 -6.97 14.83 4.59
C SER A 54 -7.35 14.95 3.10
N ILE A 55 -7.11 16.12 2.51
CA ILE A 55 -7.16 16.31 1.05
C ILE A 55 -5.75 16.08 0.46
N SER A 56 -4.70 16.63 1.08
CA SER A 56 -3.31 16.29 0.75
C SER A 56 -2.86 14.97 1.41
N ALA A 57 -1.68 14.48 1.03
CA ALA A 57 -1.11 13.21 1.47
C ALA A 57 -0.47 13.37 2.85
N PRO A 58 -0.80 12.55 3.85
CA PRO A 58 0.02 12.46 5.06
C PRO A 58 1.29 11.66 4.76
N GLU A 59 2.38 12.10 5.35
CA GLU A 59 3.64 11.37 5.35
C GLU A 59 3.85 10.79 6.75
N PHE A 60 4.04 9.48 6.81
CA PHE A 60 4.31 8.79 8.06
C PHE A 60 5.66 8.09 7.99
N THR A 61 6.52 8.38 8.96
CA THR A 61 7.75 7.62 9.20
C THR A 61 7.74 7.03 10.60
N GLY A 62 7.83 5.70 10.71
CA GLY A 62 7.88 5.08 12.02
C GLY A 62 7.30 3.68 12.17
N SER A 63 6.77 3.39 13.36
CA SER A 63 6.22 2.08 13.68
C SER A 63 4.93 2.17 14.48
N GLY A 64 4.05 1.19 14.30
CA GLY A 64 2.78 1.15 15.00
C GLY A 64 2.02 -0.14 14.76
N PRO A 65 1.08 -0.55 15.62
CA PRO A 65 0.21 -1.68 15.39
C PRO A 65 -0.78 -1.47 14.23
N ASN A 66 -1.39 -0.28 14.13
CA ASN A 66 -2.53 -0.03 13.24
C ASN A 66 -2.54 1.40 12.68
N GLU A 67 -2.73 1.53 11.37
CA GLU A 67 -2.99 2.80 10.69
C GLU A 67 -4.17 2.68 9.71
N GLN A 68 -5.03 3.72 9.68
CA GLN A 68 -6.02 3.90 8.64
C GLN A 68 -5.97 5.32 8.07
N THR A 69 -5.64 5.42 6.79
CA THR A 69 -5.40 6.70 6.15
C THR A 69 -6.26 6.86 4.90
N ARG A 70 -6.93 8.01 4.80
CA ARG A 70 -7.85 8.31 3.70
C ARG A 70 -7.70 9.73 3.17
N GLY A 71 -7.23 9.86 1.94
CA GLY A 71 -6.99 11.15 1.30
C GLY A 71 -7.57 11.29 -0.12
N ILE A 72 -7.45 12.49 -0.68
CA ILE A 72 -7.52 12.69 -2.15
C ILE A 72 -6.14 12.39 -2.72
N SER A 73 -5.12 13.10 -2.23
CA SER A 73 -3.73 12.66 -2.39
C SER A 73 -3.51 11.46 -1.46
N ALA A 74 -2.65 10.54 -1.86
CA ALA A 74 -2.51 9.28 -1.18
C ALA A 74 -1.30 9.32 -0.23
N PRO A 75 -1.37 8.61 0.90
CA PRO A 75 -0.32 8.58 1.90
C PRO A 75 0.99 7.96 1.39
N GLU A 76 2.08 8.44 1.96
CA GLU A 76 3.39 7.79 1.90
C GLU A 76 3.72 7.25 3.30
N PHE A 77 4.04 5.97 3.37
CA PHE A 77 4.43 5.31 4.60
C PHE A 77 5.83 4.72 4.48
N ILE A 78 6.68 5.00 5.48
CA ILE A 78 7.99 4.37 5.63
C ILE A 78 8.12 3.76 7.02
N GLY A 79 8.34 2.44 7.11
CA GLY A 79 8.66 1.79 8.38
C GLY A 79 8.13 0.37 8.55
N SER A 80 7.54 0.07 9.72
CA SER A 80 7.02 -1.29 9.96
C SER A 80 5.74 -1.31 10.79
N ARG A 81 4.68 -1.93 10.25
CA ARG A 81 3.36 -2.00 10.89
C ARG A 81 2.63 -3.32 10.65
N PRO A 82 2.09 -3.97 11.69
CA PRO A 82 1.26 -5.15 11.54
C PRO A 82 0.02 -4.93 10.67
N ASN A 83 -0.70 -3.81 10.76
CA ASN A 83 -1.90 -3.59 9.97
C ASN A 83 -1.95 -2.18 9.41
N GLU A 84 -2.11 -2.08 8.10
CA GLU A 84 -2.17 -0.81 7.39
C GLU A 84 -3.27 -0.78 6.34
N GLN A 85 -4.02 0.32 6.31
CA GLN A 85 -5.05 0.53 5.31
C GLN A 85 -4.98 1.95 4.74
N MET A 86 -4.53 2.05 3.51
CA MET A 86 -4.40 3.31 2.78
C MET A 86 -5.45 3.42 1.67
N ARG A 87 -6.10 4.58 1.58
CA ARG A 87 -7.10 4.87 0.53
C ARG A 87 -6.96 6.27 -0.04
N GLY A 88 -6.79 6.37 -1.35
CA GLY A 88 -6.60 7.65 -2.05
C GLY A 88 -7.27 7.73 -3.41
N ILE A 89 -7.14 8.89 -4.06
CA ILE A 89 -7.27 9.02 -5.52
C ILE A 89 -5.89 8.85 -6.15
N SER A 90 -4.86 9.51 -5.61
CA SER A 90 -3.46 9.33 -5.98
C SER A 90 -2.89 7.97 -5.53
N ALA A 91 -1.63 7.70 -5.86
CA ALA A 91 -0.86 6.49 -5.58
C ALA A 91 -0.42 6.44 -4.12
N PRO A 92 -0.92 5.52 -3.27
CA PRO A 92 -0.30 5.30 -1.97
C PRO A 92 1.02 4.57 -2.16
N GLU A 93 2.04 4.99 -1.43
CA GLU A 93 3.35 4.38 -1.43
C GLU A 93 3.63 3.80 -0.05
N PHE A 94 4.01 2.52 0.00
CA PHE A 94 4.48 1.88 1.22
C PHE A 94 5.89 1.37 1.01
N THR A 95 6.80 1.75 1.92
CA THR A 95 8.13 1.16 2.01
C THR A 95 8.33 0.58 3.41
N GLY A 96 8.47 -0.75 3.53
CA GLY A 96 8.57 -1.31 4.86
C GLY A 96 8.33 -2.80 5.03
N SER A 97 7.78 -3.15 6.19
CA SER A 97 7.33 -4.51 6.46
C SER A 97 6.08 -4.51 7.32
N GLY A 98 5.11 -5.35 6.96
CA GLY A 98 3.86 -5.45 7.67
C GLY A 98 3.26 -6.84 7.72
N LEU A 99 2.16 -7.01 8.47
CA LEU A 99 1.44 -8.28 8.53
C LEU A 99 0.24 -8.33 7.58
N ASN A 100 -0.51 -7.23 7.51
CA ASN A 100 -1.71 -7.09 6.69
C ASN A 100 -1.77 -5.68 6.11
N GLU A 101 -1.61 -5.58 4.80
CA GLU A 101 -1.55 -4.28 4.14
C GLU A 101 -2.60 -4.19 3.05
N GLN A 102 -3.34 -3.08 3.06
CA GLN A 102 -4.43 -2.85 2.12
C GLN A 102 -4.34 -1.46 1.51
N MET A 103 -3.97 -1.41 0.24
CA MET A 103 -3.90 -0.18 -0.53
C MET A 103 -5.02 -0.10 -1.56
N ARG A 104 -5.73 1.02 -1.59
CA ARG A 104 -6.79 1.26 -2.57
C ARG A 104 -6.76 2.66 -3.15
N SER A 105 -6.62 2.76 -4.46
CA SER A 105 -6.53 4.04 -5.16
C SER A 105 -7.14 4.00 -6.56
N ILE A 106 -7.25 5.18 -7.18
CA ILE A 106 -7.49 5.28 -8.62
C ILE A 106 -6.15 5.15 -9.36
N SER A 107 -5.12 5.86 -8.89
CA SER A 107 -3.75 5.75 -9.39
C SER A 107 -3.07 4.46 -8.91
N ALA A 108 -1.88 4.17 -9.42
CA ALA A 108 -1.09 2.98 -9.13
C ALA A 108 -0.66 2.97 -7.67
N PRO A 109 -1.14 2.08 -6.79
CA PRO A 109 -0.50 1.92 -5.49
C PRO A 109 0.87 1.24 -5.69
N GLU A 110 1.87 1.63 -4.90
CA GLU A 110 3.22 1.07 -4.92
C GLU A 110 3.57 0.48 -3.55
N PHE A 111 4.06 -0.76 -3.55
CA PHE A 111 4.55 -1.43 -2.35
C PHE A 111 5.99 -1.87 -2.56
N THR A 112 6.86 -1.51 -1.63
CA THR A 112 8.22 -2.04 -1.52
C THR A 112 8.43 -2.60 -0.12
N GLY A 113 8.60 -3.91 0.01
CA GLY A 113 8.71 -4.47 1.36
C GLY A 113 8.57 -5.97 1.51
N SER A 114 8.13 -6.38 2.69
CA SER A 114 7.84 -7.79 2.97
C SER A 114 6.72 -7.94 3.98
N GLY A 115 5.76 -8.80 3.69
CA GLY A 115 4.62 -9.05 4.54
C GLY A 115 3.81 -10.29 4.13
N PRO A 116 3.07 -10.93 5.06
CA PRO A 116 2.34 -12.14 4.80
C PRO A 116 0.99 -11.98 4.11
N ASN A 117 0.40 -10.78 4.09
CA ASN A 117 -0.88 -10.53 3.44
C ASN A 117 -0.93 -9.11 2.87
N GLU A 118 -0.72 -8.97 1.56
CA GLU A 118 -0.79 -7.67 0.88
C GLU A 118 -1.92 -7.66 -0.15
N GLN A 119 -2.74 -6.61 -0.12
CA GLN A 119 -3.84 -6.43 -1.06
C GLN A 119 -3.83 -5.03 -1.66
N MET A 120 -3.53 -4.95 -2.95
CA MET A 120 -3.45 -3.70 -3.71
C MET A 120 -4.58 -3.62 -4.73
N ARG A 121 -5.32 -2.50 -4.74
CA ARG A 121 -6.42 -2.28 -5.67
C ARG A 121 -6.36 -0.89 -6.30
N GLY A 122 -6.08 -0.86 -7.60
CA GLY A 122 -6.02 0.36 -8.41
C GLY A 122 -7.02 0.35 -9.55
N ILE A 123 -7.27 1.53 -10.16
CA ILE A 123 -7.68 1.55 -11.57
C ILE A 123 -6.42 1.39 -12.43
N SER A 124 -5.38 2.16 -12.12
CA SER A 124 -4.04 2.01 -12.72
C SER A 124 -3.33 0.75 -12.19
N ALA A 125 -2.18 0.45 -12.79
CA ALA A 125 -1.34 -0.70 -12.52
C ALA A 125 -0.82 -0.64 -11.08
N PRO A 126 -1.21 -1.53 -10.15
CA PRO A 126 -0.49 -1.64 -8.90
C PRO A 126 0.91 -2.22 -9.16
N GLU A 127 1.91 -1.75 -8.43
CA GLU A 127 3.29 -2.22 -8.51
C GLU A 127 3.73 -2.79 -7.16
N PHE A 128 4.27 -4.00 -7.17
CA PHE A 128 4.73 -4.68 -5.98
C PHE A 128 6.18 -5.12 -6.14
N THR A 129 7.02 -4.74 -5.19
CA THR A 129 8.40 -5.21 -5.08
C THR A 129 8.62 -5.77 -3.68
N GLY A 130 8.76 -7.10 -3.54
CA GLY A 130 8.86 -7.64 -2.20
C GLY A 130 8.82 -9.15 -2.06
N SER A 131 8.43 -9.60 -0.88
CA SER A 131 8.27 -11.02 -0.58
C SER A 131 7.23 -11.25 0.51
N GLY A 132 6.28 -12.14 0.22
CA GLY A 132 5.16 -12.46 1.10
C GLY A 132 4.55 -13.83 0.80
N PRO A 133 3.78 -14.41 1.73
CA PRO A 133 3.00 -15.61 1.43
C PRO A 133 1.66 -15.42 0.72
N ASN A 134 1.05 -14.24 0.74
CA ASN A 134 -0.26 -14.01 0.14
C ASN A 134 -0.39 -12.58 -0.43
N GLU A 135 -0.20 -12.45 -1.74
CA GLU A 135 -0.27 -11.17 -2.43
C GLU A 135 -1.44 -11.14 -3.41
N GLN A 136 -2.25 -10.08 -3.32
CA GLN A 136 -3.42 -9.88 -4.18
C GLN A 136 -3.41 -8.50 -4.83
N MET A 137 -3.23 -8.47 -6.14
CA MET A 137 -3.18 -7.24 -6.93
C MET A 137 -4.35 -7.19 -7.90
N ARG A 138 -5.10 -6.09 -7.89
CA ARG A 138 -6.22 -5.88 -8.83
C ARG A 138 -6.18 -4.49 -9.45
N GLY A 139 -6.10 -4.46 -10.78
CA GLY A 139 -6.09 -3.24 -11.59
C GLY A 139 -7.08 -3.33 -12.75
N ILE A 140 -7.36 -2.19 -13.38
CA ILE A 140 -7.81 -2.19 -14.78
C ILE A 140 -6.57 -2.34 -15.67
N SER A 141 -5.54 -1.52 -15.43
CA SER A 141 -4.23 -1.69 -16.06
C SER A 141 -3.48 -2.92 -15.54
N ALA A 142 -2.36 -3.22 -16.18
CA ALA A 142 -1.49 -4.36 -15.94
C ALA A 142 -0.85 -4.26 -14.55
N PRO A 143 -1.19 -5.11 -13.57
CA PRO A 143 -0.41 -5.13 -12.33
C PRO A 143 0.99 -5.68 -12.61
N GLU A 144 2.00 -5.15 -11.93
CA GLU A 144 3.40 -5.57 -12.04
C GLU A 144 3.87 -6.11 -10.70
N PHE A 145 4.40 -7.33 -10.69
CA PHE A 145 4.94 -7.96 -9.49
C PHE A 145 6.39 -8.36 -9.72
N THR A 146 7.26 -7.93 -8.80
CA THR A 146 8.63 -8.39 -8.69
C THR A 146 8.87 -8.91 -7.29
N GLY A 147 9.22 -10.19 -7.16
CA GLY A 147 9.35 -10.73 -5.83
C GLY A 147 9.27 -12.23 -5.72
N SER A 148 8.85 -12.66 -4.53
CA SER A 148 8.75 -14.08 -4.25
C SER A 148 7.68 -14.36 -3.19
N GLY A 149 6.66 -15.16 -3.55
CA GLY A 149 5.64 -15.65 -2.63
C GLY A 149 4.95 -16.98 -3.02
N PRO A 150 4.52 -17.83 -2.07
CA PRO A 150 3.80 -19.08 -2.36
C PRO A 150 2.32 -18.92 -2.78
N ASN A 151 1.69 -17.74 -2.71
CA ASN A 151 0.31 -17.57 -3.18
C ASN A 151 0.06 -16.17 -3.73
N GLU A 152 0.03 -16.05 -5.05
CA GLU A 152 -0.12 -14.75 -5.70
C GLU A 152 -1.33 -14.72 -6.64
N GLN A 153 -2.13 -13.66 -6.52
CA GLN A 153 -3.30 -13.43 -7.36
C GLN A 153 -3.26 -12.06 -8.00
N MET A 154 -3.06 -12.02 -9.31
CA MET A 154 -3.10 -10.80 -10.11
C MET A 154 -4.32 -10.79 -11.01
N ARG A 155 -5.08 -9.70 -10.98
CA ARG A 155 -6.25 -9.52 -11.85
C ARG A 155 -6.25 -8.15 -12.53
N GLY A 156 -6.15 -8.17 -13.85
CA GLY A 156 -6.16 -6.97 -14.71
C GLY A 156 -7.24 -7.05 -15.80
N ILE A 157 -7.45 -5.96 -16.52
CA ILE A 157 -7.95 -6.03 -17.91
C ILE A 157 -6.74 -6.21 -18.84
N SER A 158 -5.72 -5.37 -18.66
CA SER A 158 -4.42 -5.54 -19.31
C SER A 158 -3.64 -6.73 -18.76
N ALA A 159 -2.58 -7.12 -19.48
CA ALA A 159 -1.71 -8.24 -19.19
C ALA A 159 -0.93 -7.98 -17.89
N PRO A 160 -1.07 -8.77 -16.82
CA PRO A 160 -0.16 -8.66 -15.69
C PRO A 160 1.25 -9.10 -16.11
N GLU A 161 2.25 -8.46 -15.50
CA GLU A 161 3.65 -8.87 -15.61
C GLU A 161 4.14 -9.41 -14.28
N PHE A 162 4.74 -10.60 -14.30
CA PHE A 162 5.33 -11.21 -13.12
C PHE A 162 6.81 -11.55 -13.36
N ILE A 163 7.64 -11.18 -12.39
CA ILE A 163 9.07 -11.51 -12.32
C ILE A 163 9.35 -12.12 -10.94
N GLY A 164 9.67 -13.42 -10.89
CA GLY A 164 9.87 -14.08 -9.62
C GLY A 164 10.07 -15.59 -9.72
N SER A 165 9.80 -16.33 -8.65
CA SER A 165 9.90 -17.79 -8.63
C SER A 165 9.09 -18.36 -7.48
N ARG A 166 8.07 -19.24 -7.71
CA ARG A 166 7.42 -20.09 -6.68
C ARG A 166 6.18 -20.92 -7.12
N PRO A 167 5.64 -21.79 -6.24
CA PRO A 167 4.47 -22.59 -6.53
C PRO A 167 3.15 -21.82 -6.32
N ASN A 168 2.18 -21.98 -7.23
CA ASN A 168 0.79 -21.51 -7.16
C ASN A 168 0.50 -20.04 -7.48
N GLU A 169 0.49 -19.72 -8.77
CA GLU A 169 0.10 -18.41 -9.28
C GLU A 169 -1.26 -18.42 -9.98
N GLN A 170 -2.04 -17.36 -9.76
CA GLN A 170 -3.29 -17.12 -10.49
C GLN A 170 -3.29 -15.73 -11.13
N MET A 171 -2.99 -15.68 -12.43
CA MET A 171 -3.12 -14.47 -13.24
C MET A 171 -4.41 -14.53 -14.07
N ARG A 172 -5.22 -13.47 -13.97
CA ARG A 172 -6.46 -13.32 -14.73
C ARG A 172 -6.50 -11.97 -15.43
N SER A 173 -6.59 -11.99 -16.75
CA SER A 173 -6.67 -10.78 -17.57
C SER A 173 -7.54 -10.97 -18.79
N ILE A 174 -7.86 -9.87 -19.47
CA ILE A 174 -8.41 -9.95 -20.83
C ILE A 174 -7.26 -10.16 -21.81
N SER A 175 -6.17 -9.39 -21.65
CA SER A 175 -4.95 -9.55 -22.45
C SER A 175 -4.09 -10.72 -21.98
N ALA A 176 -3.13 -11.16 -22.78
CA ALA A 176 -2.24 -12.27 -22.46
C ALA A 176 -1.26 -11.89 -21.35
N PRO A 177 -1.23 -12.57 -20.18
CA PRO A 177 -0.24 -12.28 -19.14
C PRO A 177 1.17 -12.64 -19.61
N GLU A 178 2.17 -11.91 -19.08
CA GLU A 178 3.58 -12.22 -19.26
C GLU A 178 4.18 -12.74 -17.95
N PHE A 179 4.92 -13.84 -18.06
CA PHE A 179 5.53 -14.52 -16.92
C PHE A 179 7.01 -14.77 -17.17
N THR A 180 7.83 -14.33 -16.21
CA THR A 180 9.26 -14.65 -16.14
C THR A 180 9.57 -15.25 -14.77
N GLY A 181 9.84 -16.55 -14.72
CA GLY A 181 10.07 -17.21 -13.43
C GLY A 181 10.19 -18.72 -13.45
N SER A 182 10.12 -19.31 -12.25
CA SER A 182 10.21 -20.76 -12.04
C SER A 182 9.25 -21.24 -10.93
N GLY A 183 8.38 -22.22 -11.21
CA GLY A 183 7.38 -22.67 -10.23
C GLY A 183 6.52 -23.86 -10.65
N PRO A 184 6.12 -24.76 -9.73
CA PRO A 184 5.07 -25.74 -10.01
C PRO A 184 3.67 -25.18 -9.71
N ASN A 185 2.74 -25.35 -10.66
CA ASN A 185 1.33 -24.88 -10.65
C ASN A 185 1.13 -23.40 -11.03
N GLU A 186 1.05 -23.15 -12.33
CA GLU A 186 0.74 -21.83 -12.91
C GLU A 186 -0.67 -21.87 -13.52
N GLN A 187 -1.57 -20.97 -13.09
CA GLN A 187 -2.90 -20.82 -13.68
C GLN A 187 -3.08 -19.42 -14.28
N MET A 188 -2.73 -19.30 -15.56
CA MET A 188 -2.99 -18.09 -16.36
C MET A 188 -4.31 -18.22 -17.12
N ARG A 189 -5.19 -17.22 -17.00
CA ARG A 189 -6.43 -17.12 -17.78
C ARG A 189 -6.53 -15.74 -18.41
N GLY A 190 -6.20 -15.70 -19.70
CA GLY A 190 -6.41 -14.57 -20.62
C GLY A 190 -7.51 -14.88 -21.65
N ILE A 191 -8.06 -13.85 -22.30
CA ILE A 191 -8.75 -14.05 -23.59
C ILE A 191 -7.71 -14.32 -24.69
N SER A 192 -6.50 -13.76 -24.54
CA SER A 192 -5.35 -14.04 -25.40
C SER A 192 -4.40 -15.07 -24.75
N ALA A 193 -3.66 -15.82 -25.57
CA ALA A 193 -2.77 -16.88 -25.11
C ALA A 193 -1.57 -16.31 -24.30
N PRO A 194 -1.27 -16.85 -23.11
CA PRO A 194 -0.16 -16.38 -22.26
C PRO A 194 1.21 -16.54 -22.91
N HIS A 195 2.16 -15.66 -22.56
CA HIS A 195 3.57 -15.78 -22.95
C HIS A 195 4.41 -16.25 -21.75
N TYR A 196 5.23 -17.29 -21.96
CA TYR A 196 6.10 -17.87 -20.94
C TYR A 196 7.56 -17.71 -21.32
N ALA A 197 8.36 -17.14 -20.44
CA ALA A 197 9.81 -17.20 -20.50
C ALA A 197 10.33 -17.86 -19.21
N VAL A 198 10.62 -19.17 -19.30
CA VAL A 198 11.27 -19.90 -18.20
C VAL A 198 12.76 -19.57 -18.24
N CYS A 199 13.28 -18.92 -17.20
CA CYS A 199 14.72 -18.77 -17.03
C CYS A 199 15.33 -20.11 -16.56
N PRO A 200 16.43 -20.58 -17.16
CA PRO A 200 17.08 -21.85 -16.84
C PRO A 200 17.73 -21.88 -15.44
#